data_AF-A0A6F9A0M0-F1
#
_entry.id   AF-A0A6F9A0M0-F1
#
_cell.length_a   1.000
_cell.length_b   1.000
_cell.length_c   1.000
_cell.angle_alpha   90.00
_cell.angle_beta   90.00
_cell.angle_gamma   90.00
#
_symmetry.space_group_name_H-M   'P 1'
#
loop_
_entity.id
_entity.type
_entity.pdbx_description
1 polymer ?
#
loop_
_entity_poly.entity_id
_entity_poly.type
_entity_poly.pdbx_seq_one_letter_code
_entity_poly.pdbx_strand_id
1 'polypeptide(L)'
;PSGKGKRLPEVYCIVSHLGCFHLFSKVLDEVERRRALSPALVQPFMRAIMEAPFPAPGRPITIKTFLPGSGTEVMELCRPSDSRLEHVDFECLFSCLSLRLLLRVFGSLLLERRVIFTADKLSTLSQCCHAVVALLYPFTWQHTYIPVLPPAMLDIVCTPTPFIVGLLSSSLPQLTELPLEEVLVVDLRNSRFLRQLDDEDSILPSKLQSALETVLERRRELASERGGHSPN
;
A
#
# COMPACT_ATOMS: atom_id res chain seq x y z
N PRO A 1 3.81 19.23 -31.94
CA PRO A 1 3.59 18.20 -32.99
C PRO A 1 2.37 17.32 -32.67
N SER A 2 1.43 17.26 -33.62
CA SER A 2 0.20 16.47 -33.56
C SER A 2 0.49 14.97 -33.62
N GLY A 3 -0.06 14.20 -32.68
CA GLY A 3 0.03 12.74 -32.67
C GLY A 3 -1.08 12.13 -31.82
N LYS A 4 -2.20 11.77 -32.47
CA LYS A 4 -3.33 11.02 -31.93
C LYS A 4 -3.07 9.51 -32.08
N GLY A 5 -2.07 8.99 -31.39
CA GLY A 5 -1.89 7.55 -31.17
C GLY A 5 -2.31 7.15 -29.75
N LYS A 6 -2.59 5.87 -29.49
CA LYS A 6 -2.65 5.32 -28.12
C LYS A 6 -1.30 5.60 -27.47
N ARG A 7 -1.21 6.63 -26.62
CA ARG A 7 -0.04 6.84 -25.78
C ARG A 7 -0.12 5.83 -24.66
N LEU A 8 0.96 5.07 -24.47
CA LEU A 8 1.12 4.28 -23.25
C LEU A 8 1.01 5.25 -22.06
N PRO A 9 0.40 4.82 -20.94
CA PRO A 9 0.37 5.65 -19.75
C PRO A 9 1.82 6.01 -19.37
N GLU A 10 2.08 7.31 -19.24
CA GLU A 10 3.35 7.78 -18.68
C GLU A 10 3.26 7.64 -17.16
N VAL A 11 4.31 7.07 -16.55
CA VAL A 11 4.36 6.81 -15.11
C VAL A 11 5.55 7.56 -14.52
N TYR A 12 5.32 8.25 -13.40
CA TYR A 12 6.37 8.85 -12.59
C TYR A 12 6.64 7.95 -11.39
N CYS A 13 7.92 7.67 -11.14
CA CYS A 13 8.34 6.81 -10.03
C CYS A 13 9.49 7.48 -9.30
N ILE A 14 9.39 7.53 -7.97
CA ILE A 14 10.48 7.90 -7.08
C ILE A 14 10.97 6.64 -6.39
N VAL A 15 12.24 6.31 -6.57
CA VAL A 15 12.88 5.16 -5.93
C VAL A 15 13.63 5.66 -4.69
N SER A 16 13.31 5.10 -3.53
CA SER A 16 13.85 5.50 -2.24
C SER A 16 13.99 4.31 -1.30
N HIS A 17 15.01 4.32 -0.45
CA HIS A 17 15.17 3.37 0.65
C HIS A 17 14.28 3.70 1.87
N LEU A 18 13.57 4.83 1.85
CA LEU A 18 12.76 5.30 2.97
C LEU A 18 11.26 5.06 2.70
N GLY A 19 10.58 4.42 3.66
CA GLY A 19 9.12 4.31 3.65
C GLY A 19 8.45 5.64 4.02
N CYS A 20 8.37 6.58 3.08
CA CYS A 20 7.73 7.88 3.29
C CYS A 20 6.65 8.14 2.24
N PHE A 21 5.68 7.22 2.15
CA PHE A 21 4.68 7.21 1.06
C PHE A 21 3.93 8.54 0.91
N HIS A 22 3.46 9.14 2.01
CA HIS A 22 2.77 10.44 1.95
C HIS A 22 3.64 11.56 1.39
N LEU A 23 4.91 11.63 1.81
CA LEU A 23 5.86 12.62 1.32
C LEU A 23 6.05 12.45 -0.19
N PHE A 24 6.30 11.23 -0.65
CA PHE A 24 6.53 10.97 -2.08
C PHE A 24 5.26 11.15 -2.90
N SER A 25 4.08 10.81 -2.36
CA SER A 25 2.79 11.07 -3.01
C SER A 25 2.61 12.57 -3.24
N LYS A 26 2.82 13.41 -2.22
CA LYS A 26 2.75 14.88 -2.39
C LYS A 26 3.67 15.40 -3.49
N VAL A 27 4.89 14.86 -3.58
CA VAL A 27 5.83 15.24 -4.64
C VAL A 27 5.31 14.80 -6.01
N LEU A 28 4.80 13.58 -6.14
CA LEU A 28 4.25 13.04 -7.38
C LEU A 28 2.99 13.79 -7.83
N ASP A 29 2.09 14.14 -6.91
CA ASP A 29 0.89 14.94 -7.18
C ASP A 29 1.28 16.31 -7.76
N GLU A 30 2.32 16.93 -7.21
CA GLU A 30 2.85 18.20 -7.68
C GLU A 30 3.57 18.07 -9.04
N VAL A 31 4.26 16.95 -9.30
CA VAL A 31 4.80 16.62 -10.62
C VAL A 31 3.69 16.51 -11.65
N GLU A 32 2.61 15.79 -11.34
CA GLU A 32 1.46 15.63 -12.23
C GLU A 32 0.79 16.97 -12.52
N ARG A 33 0.56 17.78 -11.48
CA ARG A 33 -0.02 19.13 -11.62
C ARG A 33 0.82 20.02 -12.53
N ARG A 34 2.14 20.06 -12.36
CA ARG A 34 3.04 20.86 -13.20
C ARG A 34 3.11 20.37 -14.63
N ARG A 35 3.15 19.05 -14.81
CA ARG A 35 3.17 18.42 -16.13
C ARG A 35 1.92 18.75 -16.93
N ALA A 36 0.76 18.80 -16.28
CA ALA A 36 -0.51 19.17 -16.93
C ALA A 36 -0.47 20.58 -17.53
N LEU A 37 0.34 21.48 -16.96
CA LEU A 37 0.60 22.82 -17.50
C LEU A 37 1.67 22.78 -18.60
N SER A 38 2.84 22.22 -18.30
CA SER A 38 3.91 22.00 -19.27
C SER A 38 4.95 20.99 -18.73
N PRO A 39 5.34 19.98 -19.53
CA PRO A 39 6.39 19.03 -19.14
C PRO A 39 7.72 19.69 -18.75
N ALA A 40 8.03 20.86 -19.32
CA ALA A 40 9.25 21.61 -19.01
C ALA A 40 9.30 22.12 -17.56
N LEU A 41 8.17 22.19 -16.86
CA LEU A 41 8.06 22.67 -15.47
C LEU A 41 8.43 21.60 -14.44
N VAL A 42 8.46 20.32 -14.84
CA VAL A 42 8.78 19.21 -13.94
C VAL A 42 10.27 19.20 -13.57
N GLN A 43 11.16 19.43 -14.55
CA GLN A 43 12.61 19.36 -14.33
C GLN A 43 13.13 20.39 -13.30
N PRO A 44 12.76 21.69 -13.38
CA PRO A 44 13.15 22.66 -12.35
C PRO A 44 12.58 22.32 -10.97
N PHE A 45 11.34 21.82 -10.90
CA PHE A 45 10.72 21.39 -9.65
C PHE A 45 11.50 20.22 -9.03
N MET A 46 11.76 19.16 -9.79
CA MET A 46 12.51 18.01 -9.30
C MET A 46 13.93 18.39 -8.87
N ARG A 47 14.57 19.34 -9.57
CA ARG A 47 15.87 19.87 -9.15
C ARG A 47 15.78 20.54 -7.77
N ALA A 48 14.79 21.41 -7.55
CA ALA A 48 14.59 22.04 -6.24
C ALA A 48 14.32 21.01 -5.12
N ILE A 49 13.61 19.92 -5.42
CA ILE A 49 13.37 18.81 -4.49
C ILE A 49 14.68 18.08 -4.14
N MET A 50 15.52 17.82 -5.14
CA MET A 50 16.80 17.11 -4.95
C MET A 50 17.87 17.98 -4.27
N GLU A 51 17.84 19.29 -4.46
CA GLU A 51 18.76 20.24 -3.82
C GLU A 51 18.34 20.59 -2.39
N ALA A 52 17.06 20.43 -2.04
CA ALA A 52 16.57 20.66 -0.69
C ALA A 52 17.13 19.60 0.29
N PRO A 53 17.44 19.98 1.55
CA PRO A 53 17.82 19.01 2.56
C PRO A 53 16.66 18.04 2.80
N PHE A 54 16.91 16.74 2.79
CA PHE A 54 15.86 15.77 3.06
C PHE A 54 15.28 15.96 4.48
N PRO A 55 13.95 15.91 4.70
CA PRO A 55 13.38 16.22 6.01
C PRO A 55 13.85 15.24 7.09
N ALA A 56 14.28 15.78 8.23
CA ALA A 56 14.52 14.97 9.42
C ALA A 56 13.18 14.43 9.98
N PRO A 57 13.18 13.28 10.69
CA PRO A 57 11.95 12.73 11.27
C PRO A 57 11.20 13.76 12.13
N GLY A 58 9.91 13.93 11.86
CA GLY A 58 9.02 14.87 12.56
C GLY A 58 9.33 16.35 12.31
N ARG A 59 10.27 16.69 11.42
CA ARG A 59 10.63 18.07 11.11
C ARG A 59 10.28 18.40 9.66
N PRO A 60 9.30 19.30 9.43
CA PRO A 60 8.96 19.72 8.08
C PRO A 60 10.08 20.56 7.47
N ILE A 61 10.23 20.47 6.15
CA ILE A 61 11.00 21.40 5.34
C ILE A 61 10.05 22.15 4.40
N THR A 62 10.48 23.32 3.99
CA THR A 62 9.73 24.17 3.06
C THR A 62 10.52 24.32 1.77
N ILE A 63 9.88 24.01 0.64
CA ILE A 63 10.47 24.10 -0.68
C ILE A 63 9.75 25.19 -1.45
N LYS A 64 10.51 26.20 -1.87
CA LYS A 64 10.01 27.32 -2.66
C LYS A 64 10.30 27.04 -4.12
N THR A 65 9.27 27.13 -4.95
CA THR A 65 9.37 26.84 -6.37
C THR A 65 8.60 27.89 -7.15
N PHE A 66 9.06 28.21 -8.35
CA PHE A 66 8.35 29.14 -9.22
C PHE A 66 7.42 28.37 -10.16
N LEU A 67 6.22 28.88 -10.35
CA LEU A 67 5.28 28.42 -11.36
C LEU A 67 4.80 29.60 -12.20
N PRO A 68 4.94 29.56 -13.54
CA PRO A 68 4.41 30.61 -14.41
C PRO A 68 2.90 30.80 -14.18
N GLY A 69 2.47 32.06 -14.00
CA GLY A 69 1.07 32.41 -13.70
C GLY A 69 0.73 32.47 -12.22
N SER A 70 1.27 31.58 -11.39
CA SER A 70 1.03 31.58 -9.93
C SER A 70 2.13 32.28 -9.12
N GLY A 71 3.32 32.49 -9.69
CA GLY A 71 4.45 33.09 -9.01
C GLY A 71 5.22 32.10 -8.14
N THR A 72 5.67 32.53 -6.96
CA THR A 72 6.40 31.65 -6.03
C THR A 72 5.42 30.86 -5.18
N GLU A 73 5.44 29.54 -5.32
CA GLU A 73 4.66 28.60 -4.53
C GLU A 73 5.53 27.93 -3.48
N VAL A 74 4.90 27.59 -2.35
CA VAL A 74 5.56 27.02 -1.18
C VAL A 74 4.96 25.66 -0.90
N MET A 75 5.78 24.62 -0.90
CA MET A 75 5.37 23.26 -0.56
C MET A 75 6.06 22.81 0.72
N GLU A 76 5.29 22.25 1.64
CA GLU A 76 5.81 21.65 2.86
C GLU A 76 5.91 20.13 2.73
N LEU A 77 7.11 19.60 2.98
CA LEU A 77 7.37 18.16 3.04
C LEU A 77 7.78 17.78 4.45
N CYS A 78 7.15 16.75 5.00
CA CYS A 78 7.45 16.25 6.33
C CYS A 78 7.73 14.75 6.28
N ARG A 79 8.82 14.33 6.92
CA ARG A 79 9.12 12.93 7.17
C ARG A 79 8.39 12.50 8.44
N PRO A 80 7.71 11.35 8.45
CA PRO A 80 7.07 10.83 9.66
C PRO A 80 8.04 10.74 10.84
N SER A 81 7.53 10.95 12.05
CA SER A 81 8.36 10.90 13.26
C SER A 81 8.73 9.47 13.61
N ASP A 82 7.75 8.57 13.46
CA ASP A 82 7.92 7.13 13.53
C ASP A 82 7.75 6.50 12.15
N SER A 83 8.87 6.10 11.53
CA SER A 83 8.85 5.42 10.23
C SER A 83 8.32 3.99 10.29
N ARG A 84 7.83 3.49 11.43
CA ARG A 84 7.33 2.10 11.54
C ARG A 84 5.88 1.99 11.09
N LEU A 85 5.02 2.91 11.53
CA LEU A 85 3.57 2.82 11.30
C LEU A 85 2.98 4.05 10.59
N GLU A 86 3.55 5.24 10.80
CA GLU A 86 2.93 6.50 10.34
C GLU A 86 2.94 6.69 8.82
N HIS A 87 3.76 5.92 8.09
CA HIS A 87 3.81 5.99 6.64
C HIS A 87 2.81 5.07 5.95
N VAL A 88 2.17 4.16 6.70
CA VAL A 88 1.29 3.13 6.17
C VAL A 88 -0.15 3.51 6.40
N ASP A 89 -0.96 3.41 5.35
CA ASP A 89 -2.39 3.65 5.40
C ASP A 89 -3.14 2.33 5.66
N PHE A 90 -3.72 2.22 6.86
CA PHE A 90 -4.52 1.07 7.27
C PHE A 90 -5.98 1.16 6.80
N GLU A 91 -6.46 2.34 6.40
CA GLU A 91 -7.87 2.56 6.03
C GLU A 91 -8.27 1.68 4.86
N CYS A 92 -7.39 1.57 3.85
CA CYS A 92 -7.60 0.70 2.71
C CYS A 92 -7.76 -0.78 3.13
N LEU A 93 -6.91 -1.26 4.04
CA LEU A 93 -6.96 -2.65 4.54
C LEU A 93 -8.26 -2.94 5.28
N PHE A 94 -8.64 -2.07 6.22
CA PHE A 94 -9.88 -2.23 6.99
C PHE A 94 -11.15 -2.05 6.15
N SER A 95 -11.06 -1.33 5.02
CA SER A 95 -12.15 -1.20 4.05
C SER A 95 -12.26 -2.42 3.14
N CYS A 96 -11.15 -3.11 2.85
CA CYS A 96 -11.11 -4.27 1.97
C CYS A 96 -11.39 -5.60 2.67
N LEU A 97 -11.03 -5.74 3.95
CA LEU A 97 -11.16 -7.01 4.70
C LEU A 97 -12.08 -6.86 5.91
N SER A 98 -13.01 -7.80 6.06
CA SER A 98 -13.70 -8.00 7.34
C SER A 98 -12.68 -8.29 8.45
N LEU A 99 -12.99 -7.86 9.69
CA LEU A 99 -12.09 -8.06 10.84
C LEU A 99 -11.74 -9.53 11.05
N ARG A 100 -12.73 -10.42 10.92
CA ARG A 100 -12.50 -11.87 11.01
C ARG A 100 -11.50 -12.37 9.97
N LEU A 101 -11.64 -11.94 8.72
CA LEU A 101 -10.73 -12.34 7.66
C LEU A 101 -9.33 -11.74 7.86
N LEU A 102 -9.26 -10.49 8.31
CA LEU A 102 -8.00 -9.82 8.65
C LEU A 102 -7.24 -10.58 9.75
N LEU A 103 -7.92 -11.05 10.79
CA LEU A 103 -7.28 -11.82 11.87
C LEU A 103 -6.78 -13.18 11.42
N ARG A 104 -7.51 -13.86 10.52
CA ARG A 104 -7.06 -15.11 9.89
C ARG A 104 -5.81 -14.91 9.03
N VAL A 105 -5.80 -13.83 8.24
CA VAL A 105 -4.63 -13.41 7.46
C VAL A 105 -3.46 -13.10 8.41
N PHE A 106 -3.69 -12.30 9.44
CA PHE A 106 -2.68 -11.98 10.44
C PHE A 106 -2.08 -13.23 11.10
N GLY A 107 -2.92 -14.17 11.56
CA GLY A 107 -2.46 -15.45 12.08
C GLY A 107 -1.62 -16.24 11.08
N SER A 108 -2.04 -16.28 9.82
CA SER A 108 -1.29 -16.94 8.75
C SER A 108 0.09 -16.31 8.53
N LEU A 109 0.21 -14.99 8.64
CA LEU A 109 1.49 -14.30 8.56
C LEU A 109 2.39 -14.59 9.77
N LEU A 110 1.83 -14.74 10.98
CA LEU A 110 2.59 -15.15 12.16
C LEU A 110 3.19 -16.56 12.04
N LEU A 111 2.56 -17.42 11.22
CA LEU A 111 3.10 -18.75 10.87
C LEU A 111 4.01 -18.72 9.63
N GLU A 112 4.38 -17.54 9.14
CA GLU A 112 5.21 -17.36 7.95
C GLU A 112 4.65 -18.10 6.72
N ARG A 113 3.33 -18.05 6.50
CA ARG A 113 2.72 -18.72 5.35
C ARG A 113 2.96 -17.98 4.04
N ARG A 114 2.78 -18.70 2.93
CA ARG A 114 2.74 -18.17 1.57
C ARG A 114 1.38 -17.51 1.34
N VAL A 115 1.34 -16.19 1.25
CA VAL A 115 0.10 -15.41 1.11
C VAL A 115 0.12 -14.58 -0.17
N ILE A 116 -0.91 -14.76 -0.99
CA ILE A 116 -1.20 -13.96 -2.18
C ILE A 116 -2.41 -13.07 -1.89
N PHE A 117 -2.25 -11.76 -2.03
CA PHE A 117 -3.37 -10.81 -2.07
C PHE A 117 -3.76 -10.52 -3.51
N THR A 118 -5.06 -10.45 -3.79
CA THR A 118 -5.57 -10.15 -5.13
C THR A 118 -6.53 -8.97 -5.11
N ALA A 119 -6.38 -8.03 -6.04
CA ALA A 119 -7.31 -6.91 -6.22
C ALA A 119 -7.30 -6.38 -7.67
N ASP A 120 -8.30 -5.57 -8.01
CA ASP A 120 -8.42 -4.98 -9.35
C ASP A 120 -7.52 -3.75 -9.55
N LYS A 121 -6.99 -3.18 -8.46
CA LYS A 121 -6.22 -1.92 -8.46
C LYS A 121 -4.86 -2.12 -7.80
N LEU A 122 -3.82 -1.56 -8.42
CA LEU A 122 -2.44 -1.55 -7.90
C LEU A 122 -2.32 -0.81 -6.56
N SER A 123 -3.05 0.30 -6.39
CA SER A 123 -3.07 1.08 -5.15
C SER A 123 -3.60 0.23 -3.99
N THR A 124 -4.75 -0.43 -4.18
CA THR A 124 -5.33 -1.33 -3.18
C THR A 124 -4.38 -2.47 -2.80
N LEU A 125 -3.75 -3.11 -3.79
CA LEU A 125 -2.78 -4.18 -3.54
C LEU A 125 -1.61 -3.70 -2.67
N SER A 126 -0.94 -2.63 -3.12
CA SER A 126 0.24 -2.10 -2.45
C SER A 126 -0.09 -1.60 -1.04
N GLN A 127 -1.15 -0.80 -0.87
CA GLN A 127 -1.59 -0.29 0.43
C GLN A 127 -1.93 -1.43 1.40
N CYS A 128 -2.74 -2.40 0.99
CA CYS A 128 -3.08 -3.55 1.84
C CYS A 128 -1.84 -4.38 2.19
N CYS A 129 -0.94 -4.65 1.23
CA CYS A 129 0.29 -5.39 1.49
C CYS A 129 1.22 -4.66 2.47
N HIS A 130 1.33 -3.33 2.40
CA HIS A 130 2.12 -2.56 3.37
C HIS A 130 1.46 -2.57 4.75
N ALA A 131 0.13 -2.41 4.81
CA ALA A 131 -0.65 -2.44 6.04
C ALA A 131 -0.52 -3.78 6.79
N VAL A 132 -0.70 -4.91 6.11
CA VAL A 132 -0.60 -6.23 6.79
C VAL A 132 0.80 -6.53 7.31
N VAL A 133 1.86 -6.09 6.62
CA VAL A 133 3.23 -6.22 7.12
C VAL A 133 3.44 -5.32 8.33
N ALA A 134 2.91 -4.10 8.33
CA ALA A 134 3.00 -3.19 9.46
C ALA A 134 2.27 -3.70 10.71
N LEU A 135 1.20 -4.49 10.55
CA LEU A 135 0.51 -5.15 11.66
C LEU A 135 1.39 -6.16 12.41
N LEU A 136 2.47 -6.66 11.80
CA LEU A 136 3.38 -7.60 12.45
C LEU A 136 4.27 -6.95 13.52
N TYR A 137 4.30 -5.61 13.61
CA TYR A 137 5.09 -4.90 14.62
C TYR A 137 4.89 -5.50 16.03
N PRO A 138 5.97 -5.78 16.78
CA PRO A 138 7.37 -5.41 16.54
C PRO A 138 8.17 -6.37 15.66
N PHE A 139 7.55 -7.42 15.11
CA PHE A 139 8.21 -8.32 14.17
C PHE A 139 8.33 -7.69 12.79
N THR A 140 9.37 -8.11 12.08
CA THR A 140 9.64 -7.70 10.70
C THR A 140 9.53 -8.93 9.81
N TRP A 141 8.74 -8.86 8.75
CA TRP A 141 8.71 -9.91 7.73
C TRP A 141 10.12 -10.11 7.14
N GLN A 142 10.64 -11.33 7.17
CA GLN A 142 12.02 -11.64 6.73
C GLN A 142 12.11 -12.27 5.34
N HIS A 143 10.99 -12.67 4.78
CA HIS A 143 10.95 -13.45 3.54
C HIS A 143 10.58 -12.59 2.33
N THR A 144 10.39 -13.23 1.18
CA THR A 144 10.01 -12.56 -0.07
C THR A 144 8.78 -11.68 0.13
N TYR A 145 8.89 -10.41 -0.25
CA TYR A 145 7.82 -9.42 -0.15
C TYR A 145 7.72 -8.64 -1.46
N ILE A 146 6.63 -8.85 -2.20
CA ILE A 146 6.41 -8.20 -3.49
C ILE A 146 4.96 -7.67 -3.51
N PRO A 147 4.72 -6.41 -3.08
CA PRO A 147 3.37 -5.82 -2.97
C PRO A 147 2.56 -5.83 -4.27
N VAL A 148 3.26 -5.81 -5.41
CA VAL A 148 2.72 -5.91 -6.75
C VAL A 148 3.68 -6.73 -7.58
N LEU A 149 3.33 -7.97 -7.89
CA LEU A 149 4.14 -8.85 -8.74
C LEU A 149 3.78 -8.63 -10.21
N PRO A 150 4.76 -8.29 -11.07
CA PRO A 150 4.53 -8.19 -12.50
C PRO A 150 4.10 -9.54 -13.10
N PRO A 151 3.18 -9.57 -14.07
CA PRO A 151 2.72 -10.83 -14.69
C PRO A 151 3.85 -11.69 -15.29
N ALA A 152 4.93 -11.05 -15.75
CA ALA A 152 6.09 -11.72 -16.32
C ALA A 152 6.91 -12.53 -15.29
N MET A 153 6.65 -12.37 -14.00
CA MET A 153 7.37 -13.02 -12.89
C MET A 153 6.41 -13.88 -12.04
N LEU A 154 5.25 -14.27 -12.61
CA LEU A 154 4.21 -14.98 -11.88
C LEU A 154 4.70 -16.33 -11.31
N ASP A 155 5.66 -16.96 -11.97
CA ASP A 155 6.32 -18.20 -11.56
C ASP A 155 6.98 -18.15 -10.17
N ILE A 156 7.31 -16.96 -9.65
CA ILE A 156 7.82 -16.78 -8.29
C ILE A 156 6.87 -17.36 -7.24
N VAL A 157 5.55 -17.35 -7.48
CA VAL A 157 4.58 -17.87 -6.50
C VAL A 157 4.66 -19.39 -6.29
N CYS A 158 5.41 -20.10 -7.14
CA CYS A 158 5.69 -21.54 -6.99
C CYS A 158 6.85 -21.84 -6.04
N THR A 159 7.53 -20.82 -5.49
CA THR A 159 8.61 -21.04 -4.52
C THR A 159 8.10 -21.76 -3.26
N PRO A 160 8.87 -22.69 -2.67
CA PRO A 160 8.49 -23.35 -1.42
C PRO A 160 8.69 -22.45 -0.20
N THR A 161 9.43 -21.34 -0.32
CA THR A 161 9.70 -20.43 0.79
C THR A 161 8.49 -19.55 1.10
N PRO A 162 8.31 -19.09 2.35
CA PRO A 162 7.32 -18.08 2.70
C PRO A 162 7.39 -16.85 1.80
N PHE A 163 6.25 -16.24 1.52
CA PHE A 163 6.19 -14.97 0.81
C PHE A 163 4.88 -14.22 1.09
N ILE A 164 4.92 -12.92 0.86
CA ILE A 164 3.74 -12.08 0.71
C ILE A 164 3.81 -11.44 -0.68
N VAL A 165 2.81 -11.71 -1.51
CA VAL A 165 2.76 -11.25 -2.90
C VAL A 165 1.40 -10.61 -3.19
N GLY A 166 1.38 -9.50 -3.92
CA GLY A 166 0.15 -8.92 -4.48
C GLY A 166 0.02 -9.19 -5.98
N LEU A 167 -1.14 -9.66 -6.42
CA LEU A 167 -1.47 -9.93 -7.82
C LEU A 167 -2.71 -9.16 -8.28
N LEU A 168 -2.66 -8.60 -9.47
CA LEU A 168 -3.87 -8.08 -10.10
C LEU A 168 -4.84 -9.23 -10.38
N SER A 169 -6.14 -8.98 -10.17
CA SER A 169 -7.19 -9.98 -10.46
C SER A 169 -7.12 -10.51 -11.90
N SER A 170 -6.60 -9.73 -12.85
CA SER A 170 -6.37 -10.13 -14.24
C SER A 170 -5.38 -11.29 -14.40
N SER A 171 -4.52 -11.53 -13.41
CA SER A 171 -3.54 -12.63 -13.40
C SER A 171 -4.06 -13.91 -12.72
N LEU A 172 -5.27 -13.89 -12.16
CA LEU A 172 -5.88 -15.07 -11.54
C LEU A 172 -6.01 -16.27 -12.49
N PRO A 173 -6.41 -16.14 -13.77
CA PRO A 173 -6.49 -17.29 -14.67
C PRO A 173 -5.13 -17.99 -14.83
N GLN A 174 -4.05 -17.22 -14.97
CA GLN A 174 -2.70 -17.77 -15.09
C GLN A 174 -2.24 -18.41 -13.78
N LEU A 175 -2.65 -17.84 -12.64
CA LEU A 175 -2.35 -18.40 -11.31
C LEU A 175 -2.96 -19.80 -11.13
N THR A 176 -4.15 -20.05 -11.68
CA THR A 176 -4.82 -21.36 -11.57
C THR A 176 -4.14 -22.48 -12.37
N GLU A 177 -3.30 -22.12 -13.34
CA GLU A 177 -2.54 -23.08 -14.15
C GLU A 177 -1.23 -23.52 -13.46
N LEU A 178 -0.83 -22.84 -12.38
CA LEU A 178 0.42 -23.10 -11.68
C LEU A 178 0.25 -24.17 -10.57
N PRO A 179 1.29 -24.99 -10.32
CA PRO A 179 1.29 -26.02 -9.27
C PRO A 179 1.49 -25.38 -7.90
N LEU A 180 0.47 -24.67 -7.41
CA LEU A 180 0.51 -24.05 -6.10
C LEU A 180 0.19 -25.09 -5.03
N GLU A 181 1.04 -25.20 -4.03
CA GLU A 181 0.83 -26.03 -2.84
C GLU A 181 0.86 -25.12 -1.60
N GLU A 182 -0.06 -25.33 -0.67
CA GLU A 182 -0.16 -24.60 0.60
C GLU A 182 -0.01 -23.06 0.52
N VAL A 183 -0.69 -22.44 -0.44
CA VAL A 183 -0.74 -20.99 -0.60
C VAL A 183 -2.12 -20.47 -0.19
N LEU A 184 -2.15 -19.47 0.71
CA LEU A 184 -3.36 -18.72 1.05
C LEU A 184 -3.58 -17.64 -0.02
N VAL A 185 -4.76 -17.62 -0.64
CA VAL A 185 -5.11 -16.62 -1.67
C VAL A 185 -6.27 -15.78 -1.17
N VAL A 186 -6.03 -14.49 -0.97
CA VAL A 186 -6.94 -13.51 -0.35
C VAL A 186 -7.48 -12.54 -1.39
N ASP A 187 -8.80 -12.54 -1.58
CA ASP A 187 -9.51 -11.61 -2.46
C ASP A 187 -9.90 -10.34 -1.69
N LEU A 188 -9.15 -9.26 -1.92
CA LEU A 188 -9.37 -7.95 -1.30
C LEU A 188 -10.62 -7.23 -1.83
N ARG A 189 -11.14 -7.63 -3.01
CA ARG A 189 -12.34 -7.02 -3.60
C ARG A 189 -13.60 -7.52 -2.92
N ASN A 190 -13.67 -8.83 -2.67
CA ASN A 190 -14.87 -9.48 -2.13
C ASN A 190 -14.70 -9.91 -0.66
N SER A 191 -13.58 -9.55 -0.01
CA SER A 191 -13.27 -9.94 1.37
C SER A 191 -13.47 -11.45 1.62
N ARG A 192 -12.79 -12.30 0.86
CA ARG A 192 -12.86 -13.77 1.02
C ARG A 192 -11.54 -14.46 0.68
N PHE A 193 -11.42 -15.73 1.06
CA PHE A 193 -10.36 -16.59 0.53
C PHE A 193 -10.81 -17.22 -0.80
N LEU A 194 -9.92 -17.18 -1.80
CA LEU A 194 -10.05 -17.98 -3.02
C LEU A 194 -9.42 -19.37 -2.83
N ARG A 195 -8.46 -19.46 -1.92
CA ARG A 195 -7.81 -20.69 -1.47
C ARG A 195 -7.39 -20.52 -0.02
N GLN A 196 -7.57 -21.56 0.79
CA GLN A 196 -7.25 -21.60 2.22
C GLN A 196 -6.62 -22.96 2.59
N LEU A 197 -6.11 -23.05 3.82
CA LEU A 197 -5.45 -24.22 4.42
C LEU A 197 -6.33 -24.92 5.48
N ASP A 198 -7.54 -24.39 5.72
CA ASP A 198 -8.61 -24.94 6.57
C ASP A 198 -8.34 -24.95 8.08
N ASP A 199 -7.23 -24.35 8.53
CA ASP A 199 -6.89 -24.20 9.95
C ASP A 199 -6.80 -22.74 10.42
N GLU A 200 -7.07 -21.77 9.53
CA GLU A 200 -6.92 -20.33 9.81
C GLU A 200 -7.75 -19.84 11.00
N ASP A 201 -8.89 -20.47 11.26
CA ASP A 201 -9.76 -20.17 12.40
C ASP A 201 -9.18 -20.61 13.76
N SER A 202 -8.15 -21.46 13.76
CA SER A 202 -7.57 -22.04 14.98
C SER A 202 -6.14 -21.58 15.27
N ILE A 203 -5.54 -20.77 14.39
CA ILE A 203 -4.17 -20.25 14.55
C ILE A 203 -4.06 -19.37 15.80
N LEU A 204 -4.99 -18.41 15.94
CA LEU A 204 -4.98 -17.50 17.08
C LEU A 204 -5.74 -18.12 18.27
N PRO A 205 -5.23 -17.99 19.51
CA PRO A 205 -5.98 -18.42 20.68
C PRO A 205 -7.34 -17.71 20.76
N SER A 206 -8.43 -18.46 20.88
CA SER A 206 -9.80 -17.94 20.80
C SER A 206 -10.07 -16.76 21.72
N LYS A 207 -9.54 -16.79 22.95
CA LYS A 207 -9.66 -15.67 23.91
C LYS A 207 -9.02 -14.37 23.39
N LEU A 208 -7.85 -14.48 22.75
CA LEU A 208 -7.14 -13.32 22.18
C LEU A 208 -7.86 -12.81 20.94
N GLN A 209 -8.33 -13.72 20.09
CA GLN A 209 -9.09 -13.37 18.89
C GLN A 209 -10.37 -12.60 19.27
N SER A 210 -11.19 -13.13 20.18
CA SER A 210 -12.42 -12.45 20.60
C SER A 210 -12.15 -11.08 21.26
N ALA A 211 -11.07 -10.96 22.03
CA ALA A 211 -10.66 -9.69 22.61
C ALA A 211 -10.26 -8.67 21.54
N LEU A 212 -9.49 -9.08 20.54
CA LEU A 212 -9.09 -8.23 19.41
C LEU A 212 -10.29 -7.80 18.57
N GLU A 213 -11.18 -8.73 18.22
CA GLU A 213 -12.43 -8.44 17.48
C GLU A 213 -13.26 -7.38 18.22
N THR A 214 -13.50 -7.58 19.52
CA THR A 214 -14.27 -6.65 20.34
C THR A 214 -13.66 -5.23 20.35
N VAL A 215 -12.34 -5.12 20.51
CA VAL A 215 -11.66 -3.82 20.53
C VAL A 215 -11.71 -3.14 19.16
N LEU A 216 -11.49 -3.89 18.08
CA LEU A 216 -11.49 -3.36 16.71
C LEU A 216 -12.90 -2.95 16.27
N GLU A 217 -13.93 -3.71 16.62
CA GLU A 217 -15.33 -3.37 16.34
C GLU A 217 -15.74 -2.08 17.04
N ARG A 218 -15.44 -1.98 18.34
CA ARG A 218 -15.71 -0.75 19.12
C ARG A 218 -15.00 0.46 18.54
N ARG A 219 -13.75 0.30 18.08
CA ARG A 219 -12.99 1.39 17.45
C ARG A 219 -13.59 1.80 16.10
N ARG A 220 -14.07 0.84 15.31
CA ARG A 220 -14.74 1.07 14.03
C ARG A 220 -16.04 1.85 14.21
N GLU A 221 -16.84 1.51 15.22
CA GLU A 221 -18.07 2.23 15.57
C GLU A 221 -17.77 3.70 15.92
N LEU A 222 -16.81 3.95 16.81
CA LEU A 222 -16.40 5.30 17.19
C LEU A 222 -15.87 6.14 16.02
N ALA A 223 -15.19 5.51 15.06
CA ALA A 223 -14.72 6.18 13.85
C ALA A 223 -15.90 6.57 12.93
N SER A 224 -16.90 5.69 12.79
CA SER A 224 -18.11 5.94 12.01
C SER A 224 -18.95 7.09 12.58
N GLU A 225 -19.04 7.20 13.92
CA GLU A 225 -19.78 8.29 14.58
C GLU A 225 -19.13 9.67 14.35
N ARG A 226 -17.80 9.72 14.28
CA ARG A 226 -17.05 10.97 14.05
C ARG A 226 -17.09 11.44 12.59
N GLY A 227 -17.23 10.52 11.63
CA GLY A 227 -17.36 10.85 10.21
C GLY A 227 -18.73 11.43 9.80
N GLY A 228 -19.73 11.39 10.69
CA GLY A 228 -21.09 11.91 10.44
C GLY A 228 -21.31 13.39 10.80
N HIS A 229 -20.30 14.11 11.28
CA HIS A 229 -20.37 15.55 11.57
C HIS A 229 -19.51 16.34 10.57
N SER A 230 -20.01 16.51 9.35
CA SER A 230 -19.58 17.62 8.49
C SER A 230 -20.33 18.88 8.93
N PRO A 231 -19.67 20.01 9.22
CA PRO A 231 -20.40 21.26 9.45
C PRO A 231 -21.00 21.73 8.11
N ASN A 232 -22.28 22.11 8.17
CA ASN A 232 -22.97 22.84 7.10
C ASN A 232 -22.29 24.17 6.78
#